data_AF-A0A6L2MZS9-F1
#
_entry.id   AF-A0A6L2MZS9-F1
#
_cell.length_a   1.000
_cell.length_b   1.000
_cell.length_c   1.000
_cell.angle_alpha   90.00
_cell.angle_beta   90.00
_cell.angle_gamma   90.00
#
_symmetry.space_group_name_H-M   'P 1'
#
loop_
_entity.id
_entity.type
_entity.pdbx_description
1 polymer ?
#
loop_
_entity_poly.entity_id
_entity_poly.type
_entity_poly.pdbx_seq_one_letter_code
_entity_poly.pdbx_strand_id
1 'polypeptide(L)'
;MAQTFLATQVSDICVGKPSLRSLPSTASIVEAVAELKKSGELYVSVWECDHHNNEGIVYCRCLGKICMVDVIVFLCEKENILCPLEALKTSVVDLVMNMDGRIRHLEPDSSLLEAIDCILEGAQNLVIPLQTTTRSDQRKKQLIKSLLR
;
A
#
# COMPACT_ATOMS: atom_id res chain seq x y z
N MET A 1 -26.01 -15.34 7.91
CA MET A 1 -24.59 -15.44 8.31
C MET A 1 -23.72 -15.78 7.10
N ALA A 2 -23.85 -16.95 6.46
CA ALA A 2 -23.02 -17.31 5.30
C ALA A 2 -23.34 -16.52 4.00
N GLN A 3 -24.62 -16.26 3.70
CA GLN A 3 -25.01 -15.54 2.47
C GLN A 3 -24.53 -14.08 2.45
N THR A 4 -24.57 -13.41 3.61
CA THR A 4 -24.06 -12.04 3.76
C THR A 4 -22.56 -11.96 3.55
N PHE A 5 -21.80 -12.95 4.03
CA PHE A 5 -20.36 -13.02 3.85
C PHE A 5 -19.95 -13.22 2.37
N LEU A 6 -20.73 -14.00 1.61
CA LEU A 6 -20.49 -14.21 0.18
C LEU A 6 -20.89 -12.99 -0.68
N ALA A 7 -21.76 -12.12 -0.17
CA ALA A 7 -22.22 -10.93 -0.86
C ALA A 7 -21.41 -9.66 -0.54
N THR A 8 -20.54 -9.70 0.48
CA THR A 8 -19.70 -8.56 0.87
C THR A 8 -18.45 -8.45 0.01
N GLN A 9 -18.11 -7.21 -0.32
CA GLN A 9 -16.90 -6.86 -1.06
C GLN A 9 -15.80 -6.37 -0.12
N VAL A 10 -14.56 -6.36 -0.60
CA VAL A 10 -13.43 -5.91 0.21
C VAL A 10 -13.52 -4.41 0.55
N SER A 11 -14.17 -3.59 -0.28
CA SER A 11 -14.43 -2.18 0.04
C SER A 11 -15.30 -1.97 1.30
N ASP A 12 -16.21 -2.91 1.60
CA ASP A 12 -17.10 -2.82 2.78
C ASP A 12 -16.30 -2.85 4.10
N ILE A 13 -15.17 -3.55 4.13
CA ILE A 13 -14.27 -3.63 5.30
C ILE A 13 -13.20 -2.52 5.33
N CYS A 14 -13.18 -1.66 4.31
CA CYS A 14 -12.28 -0.52 4.21
C CYS A 14 -12.94 0.79 4.67
N VAL A 15 -14.24 0.77 4.99
CA VAL A 15 -14.97 1.96 5.45
C VAL A 15 -14.37 2.47 6.76
N GLY A 16 -14.04 3.76 6.80
CA GLY A 16 -13.49 4.43 7.98
C GLY A 16 -12.00 4.14 8.24
N LYS A 17 -11.33 3.33 7.42
CA LYS A 17 -9.87 3.16 7.52
C LYS A 17 -9.16 4.39 6.95
N PRO A 18 -8.14 4.93 7.64
CA PRO A 18 -7.35 6.03 7.10
C PRO A 18 -6.57 5.58 5.86
N SER A 19 -6.29 6.53 4.98
CA SER A 19 -5.42 6.31 3.83
C SER A 19 -4.01 5.92 4.29
N LEU A 20 -3.39 4.97 3.61
CA LEU A 20 -2.00 4.60 3.87
C LEU A 20 -1.06 5.78 3.64
N ARG A 21 -0.09 5.96 4.55
CA ARG A 21 1.03 6.90 4.35
C ARG A 21 2.04 6.28 3.40
N SER A 22 2.31 6.97 2.30
CA SER A 22 3.18 6.50 1.23
C SER A 22 4.55 7.17 1.27
N LEU A 23 5.61 6.37 1.24
CA LEU A 23 6.97 6.77 0.90
C LEU A 23 7.31 6.25 -0.50
N PRO A 24 8.03 7.03 -1.33
CA PRO A 24 8.53 6.52 -2.60
C PRO A 24 9.63 5.47 -2.37
N SER A 25 9.81 4.57 -3.33
CA SER A 25 10.88 3.55 -3.34
C SER A 25 12.29 4.15 -3.33
N THR A 26 12.43 5.41 -3.73
CA THR A 26 13.69 6.16 -3.69
C THR A 26 13.99 6.81 -2.33
N ALA A 27 13.06 6.74 -1.37
CA ALA A 27 13.26 7.34 -0.06
C ALA A 27 14.37 6.63 0.74
N SER A 28 15.01 7.38 1.63
CA SER A 28 15.99 6.86 2.57
C SER A 28 15.35 6.36 3.87
N ILE A 29 16.08 5.54 4.62
CA ILE A 29 15.64 5.10 5.95
C ILE A 29 15.47 6.29 6.92
N VAL A 30 16.30 7.34 6.82
CA VAL A 30 16.09 8.59 7.59
C VAL A 30 14.71 9.19 7.34
N GLU A 31 14.31 9.28 6.06
CA GLU A 31 13.01 9.83 5.68
C GLU A 31 11.87 8.95 6.19
N ALA A 32 12.06 7.63 6.19
CA ALA A 32 11.09 6.70 6.78
C ALA A 32 10.92 6.90 8.29
N VAL A 33 12.02 7.05 9.03
CA VAL A 33 12.00 7.34 10.47
C VAL A 33 11.32 8.69 10.75
N ALA A 34 11.61 9.71 9.93
CA ALA A 34 11.00 11.02 10.05
C ALA A 34 9.48 10.95 9.83
N GLU A 35 9.02 10.21 8.82
CA GLU A 35 7.59 10.05 8.54
C GLU A 35 6.87 9.22 9.60
N LEU A 36 7.48 8.14 10.12
CA LEU A 36 6.96 7.38 11.26
C LEU A 36 6.76 8.28 12.49
N LYS A 37 7.77 9.10 12.81
CA LYS A 37 7.69 10.03 13.95
C LYS A 37 6.66 11.13 13.76
N LYS A 38 6.53 11.66 12.55
CA LYS A 38 5.60 12.75 12.21
C LYS A 38 4.15 12.26 12.18
N SER A 39 3.91 11.08 11.64
CA SER A 39 2.57 10.51 11.51
C SER A 39 2.03 9.95 12.83
N GLY A 40 2.91 9.48 13.72
CA GLY A 40 2.51 8.75 14.93
C GLY A 40 1.97 7.35 14.65
N GLU A 41 2.06 6.89 13.39
CA GLU A 41 1.62 5.57 12.96
C GLU A 41 2.71 4.53 13.23
N LEU A 42 2.29 3.28 13.38
CA LEU A 42 3.23 2.17 13.60
C LEU A 42 3.97 1.75 12.33
N TYR A 43 3.40 2.04 11.16
CA TYR A 43 3.91 1.61 9.87
C TYR A 43 3.79 2.73 8.84
N VAL A 44 4.75 2.78 7.91
CA VAL A 44 4.65 3.57 6.67
C VAL A 44 4.80 2.62 5.49
N SER A 45 4.00 2.81 4.45
CA SER A 45 4.02 1.97 3.24
C SER A 45 4.98 2.53 2.19
N VAL A 46 5.69 1.64 1.48
CA VAL A 46 6.66 1.99 0.43
C VAL A 46 6.06 1.69 -0.93
N TRP A 47 6.17 2.64 -1.85
CA TRP A 47 5.50 2.61 -3.15
C TRP A 47 6.46 2.89 -4.29
N GLU A 48 6.29 2.14 -5.36
CA GLU A 48 6.94 2.40 -6.64
C GLU A 48 5.86 2.77 -7.65
N CYS A 49 5.98 3.95 -8.24
CA CYS A 49 5.06 4.44 -9.25
C CYS A 49 5.78 4.54 -10.59
N ASP A 50 5.26 3.85 -11.60
CA ASP A 50 5.73 4.00 -12.97
C ASP A 50 5.01 5.18 -13.62
N HIS A 51 5.80 6.22 -13.92
CA HIS A 51 5.35 7.45 -14.57
C HIS A 51 5.66 7.48 -16.07
N HIS A 52 6.24 6.42 -16.63
CA HIS A 52 6.67 6.38 -18.03
C HIS A 52 5.58 5.98 -19.02
N ASN A 53 4.38 5.62 -18.54
CA ASN A 53 3.31 5.20 -19.44
C ASN A 53 2.66 6.42 -20.12
N ASN A 54 2.84 6.53 -21.43
CA ASN A 54 2.41 7.66 -22.29
C ASN A 54 0.88 7.86 -22.34
N GLU A 55 0.11 7.00 -21.67
CA GLU A 55 -1.35 6.98 -21.64
C GLU A 55 -1.93 7.79 -20.47
N GLY A 56 -1.09 8.42 -19.64
CA GLY A 56 -1.52 9.24 -18.50
C GLY A 56 -2.04 8.43 -17.29
N ILE A 57 -1.95 7.10 -17.35
CA ILE A 57 -2.28 6.19 -16.25
C ILE A 57 -1.00 5.91 -15.47
N VAL A 58 -0.92 6.44 -14.25
CA VAL A 58 0.17 6.15 -13.31
C VAL A 58 -0.15 4.84 -12.59
N TYR A 59 0.71 3.83 -12.77
CA TYR A 59 0.59 2.56 -12.03
C TYR A 59 1.48 2.63 -10.79
N CYS A 60 0.88 2.62 -9.60
CA CYS A 60 1.60 2.60 -8.34
C CYS A 60 1.43 1.24 -7.65
N ARG A 61 2.55 0.59 -7.36
CA ARG A 61 2.60 -0.69 -6.64
C ARG A 61 3.15 -0.46 -5.24
N CYS A 62 2.50 -1.05 -4.25
CA CYS A 62 3.02 -1.09 -2.89
C CYS A 62 4.04 -2.21 -2.81
N LEU A 63 5.28 -1.86 -2.45
CA LEU A 63 6.37 -2.80 -2.28
C LEU A 63 6.40 -3.38 -0.88
N GLY A 64 5.94 -2.61 0.12
CA GLY A 64 6.24 -2.89 1.51
C GLY A 64 5.51 -2.03 2.52
N LYS A 65 5.69 -2.39 3.79
CA LYS A 65 5.54 -1.47 4.92
C LYS A 65 6.75 -1.60 5.83
N ILE A 66 7.12 -0.50 6.47
CA ILE A 66 8.26 -0.40 7.39
C ILE A 66 7.74 0.10 8.72
N CYS A 67 8.17 -0.52 9.81
CA CYS A 67 8.00 -0.02 11.18
C CYS A 67 9.33 0.29 11.85
N MET A 68 9.25 0.88 13.05
CA MET A 68 10.45 1.18 13.84
C MET A 68 11.26 -0.08 14.19
N VAL A 69 10.60 -1.24 14.35
CA VAL A 69 11.30 -2.50 14.64
C VAL A 69 12.16 -2.93 13.45
N ASP A 70 11.65 -2.81 12.23
CA ASP A 70 12.40 -3.17 11.02
C ASP A 70 13.67 -2.30 10.90
N VAL A 71 13.55 -1.00 11.19
CA VAL A 71 14.69 -0.07 11.21
C VAL A 71 15.71 -0.44 12.29
N ILE A 72 15.26 -0.78 13.50
CA ILE A 72 16.16 -1.20 14.59
C ILE A 72 16.90 -2.47 14.21
N VAL A 73 16.20 -3.49 13.69
CA VAL A 73 16.80 -4.75 13.26
C VAL A 73 17.84 -4.51 12.17
N PHE A 74 17.51 -3.70 11.17
CA PHE A 74 18.43 -3.32 10.10
C PHE A 74 19.71 -2.65 10.63
N LEU A 75 19.57 -1.68 11.54
CA LEU A 75 20.72 -1.01 12.15
C LEU A 75 21.57 -1.92 13.04
N CYS A 76 20.99 -3.00 13.57
CA CYS A 76 21.70 -3.99 14.37
C CYS A 76 22.49 -5.01 13.54
N GLU A 77 22.37 -5.02 12.20
CA GLU A 77 23.21 -5.85 11.33
C GLU A 77 24.68 -5.45 11.47
N LYS A 78 25.60 -6.42 11.32
CA LYS A 78 27.03 -6.25 11.65
C LYS A 78 27.68 -5.10 10.89
N GLU A 79 27.28 -4.92 9.64
CA GLU A 79 27.81 -3.90 8.74
C GLU A 79 27.22 -2.53 9.08
N ASN A 80 25.92 -2.50 9.38
CA ASN A 80 25.17 -1.28 9.65
C ASN A 80 25.47 -0.68 11.03
N ILE A 81 25.74 -1.52 12.04
CA ILE A 81 26.06 -1.07 13.40
C ILE A 81 27.43 -0.38 13.49
N LEU A 82 28.35 -0.71 12.58
CA LEU A 82 29.67 -0.06 12.51
C LEU A 82 29.59 1.37 11.94
N CYS A 83 28.65 1.61 11.03
CA CYS A 83 28.47 2.87 10.33
C CYS A 83 26.98 3.27 10.24
N PRO A 84 26.30 3.56 11.37
CA PRO A 84 24.85 3.74 11.40
C PRO A 84 24.37 4.95 10.59
N LEU A 85 25.20 5.99 10.45
CA LEU A 85 24.85 7.17 9.64
C LEU A 85 24.76 6.83 8.16
N GLU A 86 25.64 5.97 7.65
CA GLU A 86 25.61 5.53 6.25
C GLU A 86 24.47 4.53 6.04
N ALA A 87 24.25 3.63 6.99
CA ALA A 87 23.11 2.70 6.98
C ALA A 87 21.77 3.46 6.89
N LEU A 88 21.60 4.55 7.63
CA LEU A 88 20.38 5.36 7.58
C LEU A 88 20.14 6.05 6.22
N LYS A 89 21.19 6.31 5.43
CA LYS A 89 21.07 6.91 4.09
C LYS A 89 20.71 5.89 3.01
N THR A 90 20.73 4.59 3.32
CA THR A 90 20.34 3.54 2.38
C THR A 90 18.86 3.65 2.01
N SER A 91 18.49 3.01 0.90
CA SER A 91 17.12 3.05 0.39
C SER A 91 16.19 2.21 1.25
N VAL A 92 14.94 2.66 1.40
CA VAL A 92 13.87 1.88 2.02
C VAL A 92 13.58 0.56 1.29
N VAL A 93 13.93 0.47 0.01
CA VAL A 93 13.75 -0.74 -0.81
C VAL A 93 14.62 -1.89 -0.30
N ASP A 94 15.85 -1.62 0.11
CA ASP A 94 16.77 -2.65 0.61
C ASP A 94 16.21 -3.35 1.86
N LEU A 95 15.44 -2.62 2.66
CA LEU A 95 14.75 -3.15 3.84
C LEU A 95 13.48 -3.94 3.48
N VAL A 96 12.77 -3.52 2.43
CA VAL A 96 11.46 -4.06 2.04
C VAL A 96 11.54 -5.30 1.16
N MET A 97 12.55 -5.42 0.30
CA MET A 97 12.66 -6.49 -0.71
C MET A 97 12.84 -7.90 -0.12
N ASN A 98 13.05 -8.02 1.19
CA ASN A 98 13.09 -9.31 1.89
C ASN A 98 11.70 -9.96 2.08
N MET A 99 10.64 -9.39 1.50
CA MET A 99 9.24 -9.70 1.83
C MET A 99 8.41 -10.22 0.63
N ASP A 100 9.06 -10.77 -0.39
CA ASP A 100 8.40 -11.30 -1.60
C ASP A 100 7.19 -12.19 -1.27
N GLY A 101 6.04 -11.87 -1.86
CA GLY A 101 4.79 -12.63 -1.72
C GLY A 101 3.86 -12.22 -0.56
N ARG A 102 4.29 -11.35 0.36
CA ARG A 102 3.46 -10.94 1.51
C ARG A 102 2.43 -9.85 1.22
N ILE A 103 2.52 -9.15 0.09
CA ILE A 103 1.65 -8.03 -0.26
C ILE A 103 0.86 -8.37 -1.52
N ARG A 104 -0.47 -8.30 -1.42
CA ARG A 104 -1.40 -8.51 -2.54
C ARG A 104 -2.24 -7.25 -2.73
N HIS A 105 -2.37 -6.83 -3.98
CA HIS A 105 -3.30 -5.77 -4.36
C HIS A 105 -4.63 -6.41 -4.77
N LEU A 106 -5.73 -5.86 -4.27
CA LEU A 106 -7.08 -6.30 -4.62
C LEU A 106 -7.90 -5.11 -5.07
N GLU A 107 -8.75 -5.33 -6.07
CA GLU A 107 -9.71 -4.32 -6.49
C GLU A 107 -10.80 -4.15 -5.41
N PRO A 108 -11.39 -2.95 -5.26
CA PRO A 108 -12.33 -2.70 -4.16
C PRO A 108 -13.64 -3.51 -4.28
N ASP A 109 -13.99 -3.98 -5.47
CA ASP A 109 -15.14 -4.83 -5.77
C ASP A 109 -14.83 -6.34 -5.69
N SER A 110 -13.58 -6.71 -5.40
CA SER A 110 -13.19 -8.10 -5.13
C SER A 110 -14.02 -8.69 -4.00
N SER A 111 -14.27 -10.00 -4.08
CA SER A 111 -15.05 -10.68 -3.04
C SER A 111 -14.24 -10.83 -1.75
N LEU A 112 -14.92 -10.84 -0.60
CA LEU A 112 -14.22 -11.11 0.67
C LEU A 112 -13.61 -12.51 0.72
N LEU A 113 -14.18 -13.48 -0.01
CA LEU A 113 -13.64 -14.83 -0.12
C LEU A 113 -12.28 -14.84 -0.82
N GLU A 114 -12.15 -14.10 -1.93
CA GLU A 114 -10.87 -13.93 -2.64
C GLU A 114 -9.79 -13.28 -1.76
N ALA A 115 -10.18 -12.32 -0.91
CA ALA A 115 -9.27 -11.74 0.07
C ALA A 115 -8.79 -12.77 1.10
N ILE A 116 -9.67 -13.66 1.56
CA ILE A 116 -9.27 -14.76 2.46
C ILE A 116 -8.35 -15.74 1.75
N ASP A 117 -8.64 -16.12 0.51
CA ASP A 117 -7.79 -17.02 -0.26
C ASP A 117 -6.37 -16.43 -0.41
N CYS A 118 -6.26 -15.13 -0.68
CA CYS A 118 -4.97 -14.43 -0.69
C CYS A 118 -4.22 -14.55 0.65
N ILE A 119 -4.93 -14.42 1.78
CA ILE A 119 -4.33 -14.58 3.12
C ILE A 119 -3.88 -16.01 3.36
N LEU A 120 -4.68 -17.01 2.94
CA LEU A 120 -4.34 -18.43 3.05
C LEU A 120 -3.15 -18.81 2.17
N GLU A 121 -2.98 -18.16 1.02
CA GLU A 121 -1.81 -18.28 0.15
C GLU A 121 -0.55 -17.63 0.73
N GLY A 122 -0.66 -16.92 1.87
CA GLY A 122 0.47 -16.32 2.59
C GLY A 122 0.55 -14.80 2.51
N ALA A 123 -0.44 -14.12 1.93
CA ALA A 123 -0.48 -12.66 1.96
C ALA A 123 -0.70 -12.17 3.40
N GLN A 124 0.18 -11.26 3.84
CA GLN A 124 0.11 -10.64 5.16
C GLN A 124 -0.51 -9.25 5.11
N ASN A 125 -0.50 -8.60 3.93
CA ASN A 125 -1.07 -7.28 3.74
C ASN A 125 -1.85 -7.24 2.42
N LEU A 126 -3.09 -6.78 2.51
CA LEU A 126 -3.94 -6.53 1.36
C LEU A 126 -4.01 -5.02 1.13
N VAL A 127 -3.65 -4.58 -0.08
CA VAL A 127 -3.69 -3.18 -0.49
C VAL A 127 -4.90 -2.99 -1.37
N ILE A 128 -5.84 -2.19 -0.90
CA ILE A 128 -7.12 -1.96 -1.58
C ILE A 128 -7.24 -0.47 -1.89
N PRO A 129 -7.44 -0.07 -3.16
CA PRO A 129 -7.70 1.31 -3.50
C PRO A 129 -8.93 1.84 -2.76
N LEU A 130 -8.81 3.00 -2.10
CA LEU A 130 -9.98 3.64 -1.51
C LEU A 130 -10.85 4.19 -2.62
N GLN A 131 -12.10 3.70 -2.71
CA GLN A 131 -13.10 4.32 -3.57
C GLN A 131 -13.44 5.70 -3.01
N THR A 132 -12.76 6.73 -3.51
CA THR A 132 -13.21 8.09 -3.27
C THR A 132 -14.50 8.27 -4.07
N THR A 133 -15.65 8.26 -3.39
CA THR A 133 -16.92 8.65 -4.00
C THR A 133 -16.90 10.15 -4.28
N THR A 134 -16.07 10.59 -5.24
CA THR A 134 -16.15 11.96 -5.73
C THR A 134 -17.38 12.03 -6.63
N ARG A 135 -18.34 12.90 -6.28
CA ARG A 135 -19.58 13.17 -7.06
C ARG A 135 -19.32 13.51 -8.54
N SER A 136 -18.07 13.79 -8.91
CA SER A 136 -17.59 14.07 -10.27
C SER A 136 -17.74 12.90 -11.25
N ASP A 137 -17.47 11.66 -10.83
CA ASP A 137 -17.52 10.51 -11.75
C ASP A 137 -18.95 10.02 -12.03
N GLN A 138 -19.88 10.25 -11.10
CA GLN A 138 -21.30 10.00 -11.34
C GLN A 138 -21.88 10.92 -12.41
N ARG A 139 -21.43 12.19 -12.48
CA ARG A 139 -21.85 13.12 -13.54
C ARG A 139 -21.33 12.70 -14.91
N LYS A 140 -20.08 12.22 -15.02
CA LYS A 140 -19.55 11.67 -16.29
C LYS A 140 -20.30 10.42 -16.75
N LYS A 141 -20.60 9.48 -15.83
CA LYS A 141 -21.40 8.28 -16.16
C LYS A 141 -22.85 8.61 -16.54
N GLN A 142 -23.47 9.65 -15.98
CA GLN A 142 -24.81 10.10 -16.37
C GLN A 142 -24.83 10.82 -17.73
N LEU A 143 -23.84 11.66 -18.03
CA LEU A 143 -23.72 12.37 -19.32
C LEU A 143 -23.54 11.41 -20.51
N ILE A 144 -22.76 10.34 -20.34
CA ILE A 144 -22.57 9.33 -21.39
C ILE A 144 -23.87 8.53 -21.63
N LYS A 145 -24.66 8.29 -20.57
CA LYS A 145 -25.94 7.56 -20.68
C LYS A 145 -27.06 8.40 -21.33
N SER A 146 -26.98 9.73 -21.27
CA SER A 146 -27.91 10.64 -21.95
C SER A 146 -27.58 10.93 -23.42
N LEU A 147 -26.34 10.66 -23.86
CA LEU A 147 -25.93 10.83 -25.27
C LEU A 147 -26.15 9.58 -26.14
N LEU A 148 -26.62 8.49 -25.53
CA LEU A 148 -26.95 7.21 -26.19
C LEU A 148 -28.46 6.94 -26.24
N ARG A 149 -29.30 7.98 -26.13
CA ARG A 149 -30.74 7.93 -26.37
C ARG A 149 -31.14 8.81 -27.53
#